data_AF-A0A183GXD1-F1
#
_entry.id   AF-A0A183GXD1-F1
#
_cell.length_a   1.000
_cell.length_b   1.000
_cell.length_c   1.000
_cell.angle_alpha   90.00
_cell.angle_beta   90.00
_cell.angle_gamma   90.00
#
_symmetry.space_group_name_H-M   'P 1'
#
loop_
_entity.id
_entity.type
_entity.pdbx_description
1 polymer ?
#
loop_
_entity_poly.entity_id
_entity_poly.type
_entity_poly.pdbx_seq_one_letter_code
_entity_poly.pdbx_strand_id
1 'polypeptide(L)'
;MEATEAPYCGVAVEPMDTSDIPPPPPSAAQLLEEKARKWKQLQSKRYAEKRKFGVVDTQKEEMPPEHVRKIIRDHGDMTSRKFRHDKRVYLGALKYMPHAVLKLLENMPMPWEQIRDVKVIFPAMRFW
;
A
#
# COMPACT_ATOMS: atom_id res chain seq x y z
N MET A 1 59.26 26.28 66.59
CA MET A 1 59.41 24.82 66.70
C MET A 1 58.05 24.23 66.44
N GLU A 2 57.76 23.54 65.36
CA GLU A 2 58.57 23.06 64.25
C GLU A 2 57.57 22.76 63.12
N ALA A 3 57.93 23.12 61.90
CA ALA A 3 57.23 22.71 60.70
C ALA A 3 57.67 21.30 60.33
N THR A 4 56.76 20.44 59.89
CA THR A 4 57.10 19.32 59.00
C THR A 4 55.99 19.12 57.98
N GLU A 5 56.36 19.36 56.72
CA GLU A 5 55.58 19.23 55.49
C GLU A 5 55.43 17.77 55.00
N ALA A 6 54.32 17.53 54.27
CA ALA A 6 54.15 16.73 53.05
C ALA A 6 54.28 15.18 53.11
N PRO A 7 53.78 14.40 52.10
CA PRO A 7 53.19 14.83 50.82
C PRO A 7 51.84 14.20 50.42
N TYR A 8 51.22 14.92 49.49
CA TYR A 8 50.22 14.53 48.51
C TYR A 8 50.42 13.12 47.92
N CYS A 9 49.40 12.26 48.04
CA CYS A 9 49.20 11.13 47.13
C CYS A 9 47.89 11.37 46.37
N GLY A 10 48.04 11.88 45.15
CA GLY A 10 46.95 11.97 44.18
C GLY A 10 46.46 10.58 43.82
N VAL A 11 45.21 10.28 44.14
CA VAL A 11 44.48 9.16 43.55
C VAL A 11 43.70 9.73 42.37
N ALA A 12 44.19 9.46 41.16
CA ALA A 12 43.43 9.72 39.94
C ALA A 12 42.13 8.90 40.01
N VAL A 13 40.99 9.59 40.08
CA VAL A 13 39.68 8.96 39.94
C VAL A 13 39.46 8.77 38.44
N GLU A 14 39.67 7.53 37.98
CA GLU A 14 39.32 7.10 36.62
C GLU A 14 37.83 7.42 36.33
N PRO A 15 37.48 7.88 35.12
CA PRO A 15 36.10 8.16 34.76
C PRO A 15 35.30 6.86 34.78
N MET A 16 34.31 6.79 35.68
CA MET A 16 33.35 5.68 35.75
C MET A 16 32.65 5.54 34.39
N ASP A 17 32.84 4.39 33.75
CA ASP A 17 32.18 3.99 32.51
C ASP A 17 30.65 3.91 32.71
N THR A 18 29.91 4.83 32.10
CA THR A 18 28.44 4.93 32.17
C THR A 18 27.78 4.04 31.12
N SER A 19 28.14 2.76 31.04
CA SER A 19 27.65 1.85 30.00
C SER A 19 26.48 0.94 30.40
N ASP A 20 26.10 0.82 31.69
CA ASP A 20 25.01 -0.08 32.09
C ASP A 20 24.16 0.42 33.28
N ILE A 21 23.44 1.54 33.10
CA ILE A 21 22.32 1.89 34.01
C ILE A 21 21.02 1.45 33.33
N PRO A 22 20.29 0.42 33.85
CA PRO A 22 18.98 0.07 33.32
C PRO A 22 18.06 1.30 33.48
N PRO A 23 17.27 1.66 32.45
CA PRO A 23 16.42 2.83 32.52
C PRO A 23 15.52 2.75 33.76
N PRO A 24 15.37 3.86 34.52
CA PRO A 24 14.54 3.86 35.71
C PRO A 24 13.12 3.37 35.37
N PRO A 25 12.44 2.67 36.30
CA PRO A 25 11.09 2.17 36.07
C PRO A 25 10.21 3.33 35.61
N PRO A 26 9.38 3.13 34.58
CA PRO A 26 8.65 4.21 33.93
C PRO A 26 7.83 4.95 34.98
N SER A 27 8.07 6.24 35.11
CA SER A 27 7.37 7.05 36.10
C SER A 27 5.87 7.06 35.77
N ALA A 28 5.01 7.24 36.78
CA ALA A 28 3.56 7.29 36.57
C ALA A 28 3.15 8.32 35.49
N ALA A 29 3.93 9.41 35.36
CA ALA A 29 3.78 10.40 34.31
C ALA A 29 4.09 9.86 32.90
N GLN A 30 5.15 9.06 32.75
CA GLN A 30 5.52 8.43 31.47
C GLN A 30 4.47 7.40 31.02
N LEU A 31 3.92 6.61 31.95
CA LEU A 31 2.83 5.67 31.66
C LEU A 31 1.54 6.38 31.20
N LEU A 32 1.24 7.53 31.80
CA LEU A 32 0.09 8.35 31.43
C LEU A 32 0.25 8.97 30.04
N GLU A 33 1.46 9.46 29.74
CA GLU A 33 1.81 10.01 28.43
C GLU A 33 1.74 8.94 27.33
N GLU A 34 2.25 7.74 27.58
CA GLU A 34 2.11 6.62 26.65
C GLU A 34 0.66 6.23 26.39
N LYS A 35 -0.17 6.23 27.44
CA LYS A 35 -1.61 5.93 27.33
C LYS A 35 -2.32 6.99 26.52
N ALA A 36 -2.03 8.27 26.77
CA ALA A 36 -2.56 9.39 25.99
C ALA A 36 -2.15 9.32 24.51
N ARG A 37 -0.87 8.97 24.25
CA ARG A 37 -0.34 8.78 22.89
C ARG A 37 -1.06 7.64 22.16
N LYS A 38 -1.20 6.48 22.80
CA LYS A 38 -1.92 5.32 22.25
C LYS A 38 -3.39 5.65 21.98
N TRP A 39 -4.04 6.38 22.89
CA TRP A 39 -5.43 6.81 22.73
C TRP A 39 -5.59 7.78 21.55
N LYS A 40 -4.71 8.77 21.40
CA LYS A 40 -4.71 9.71 20.27
C LYS A 40 -4.48 9.01 18.92
N GLN A 41 -3.61 7.99 18.89
CA GLN A 41 -3.41 7.16 17.70
C GLN A 41 -4.63 6.30 17.36
N LEU A 42 -5.29 5.73 18.36
CA LEU A 42 -6.51 4.94 18.16
C LEU A 42 -7.66 5.81 17.66
N GLN A 43 -7.84 6.98 18.26
CA GLN A 43 -8.91 7.91 17.93
C GLN A 43 -8.75 8.47 16.51
N SER A 44 -7.53 8.90 16.16
CA SER A 44 -7.22 9.36 14.80
C SER A 44 -7.42 8.29 13.74
N LYS A 45 -7.10 7.01 14.04
CA LYS A 45 -7.38 5.88 13.14
C LYS A 45 -8.87 5.56 13.04
N ARG A 46 -9.61 5.59 14.16
CA ARG A 46 -11.03 5.22 14.23
C ARG A 46 -11.92 6.23 13.51
N TYR A 47 -11.65 7.51 13.68
CA TYR A 47 -12.42 8.61 13.09
C TYR A 47 -11.72 9.26 11.90
N ALA A 48 -10.77 8.54 11.27
CA ALA A 48 -10.14 9.00 10.04
C ALA A 48 -11.22 9.29 8.99
N GLU A 49 -11.08 10.39 8.27
CA GLU A 49 -12.07 10.90 7.33
C GLU A 49 -12.47 9.85 6.29
N LYS A 50 -11.52 9.03 5.83
CA LYS A 50 -11.69 7.86 4.95
C LYS A 50 -12.58 6.72 5.48
N ARG A 51 -12.98 6.74 6.76
CA ARG A 51 -13.91 5.78 7.38
C ARG A 51 -15.25 6.40 7.74
N LYS A 52 -15.48 7.67 7.42
CA LYS A 52 -16.80 8.28 7.58
C LYS A 52 -17.78 7.58 6.64
N PHE A 53 -19.00 7.39 7.11
CA PHE A 53 -20.09 6.83 6.30
C PHE A 53 -20.31 7.74 5.08
N GLY A 54 -20.28 7.17 3.87
CA GLY A 54 -20.37 7.94 2.62
C GLY A 54 -19.04 8.29 1.94
N VAL A 55 -17.89 7.86 2.48
CA VAL A 55 -16.64 7.90 1.70
C VAL A 55 -16.74 6.90 0.56
N VAL A 56 -16.80 7.43 -0.66
CA VAL A 56 -16.67 6.65 -1.88
C VAL A 56 -15.22 6.23 -2.01
N ASP A 57 -15.01 4.93 -2.24
CA ASP A 57 -13.70 4.32 -2.41
C ASP A 57 -12.91 5.00 -3.53
N THR A 58 -11.60 4.93 -3.44
CA THR A 58 -10.63 5.49 -4.39
C THR A 58 -11.00 5.13 -5.83
N GLN A 59 -10.96 6.11 -6.74
CA GLN A 59 -11.28 5.91 -8.15
C GLN A 59 -10.42 4.79 -8.75
N LYS A 60 -11.02 3.94 -9.60
CA LYS A 60 -10.28 2.87 -10.28
C LYS A 60 -9.25 3.50 -11.23
N GLU A 61 -7.98 3.36 -10.86
CA GLU A 61 -6.85 3.80 -11.69
C GLU A 61 -6.73 2.96 -12.97
N GLU A 62 -6.17 3.57 -14.00
CA GLU A 62 -5.96 2.94 -15.29
C GLU A 62 -4.82 1.92 -15.21
N MET A 63 -5.12 0.66 -15.54
CA MET A 63 -4.13 -0.41 -15.55
C MET A 63 -3.24 -0.32 -16.80
N PRO A 64 -1.97 -0.78 -16.72
CA PRO A 64 -1.09 -0.75 -17.87
C PRO A 64 -1.66 -1.59 -19.03
N PRO A 65 -1.55 -1.11 -20.28
CA PRO A 65 -2.14 -1.77 -21.45
C PRO A 65 -1.51 -3.15 -21.74
N GLU A 66 -0.32 -3.41 -21.22
CA GLU A 66 0.35 -4.71 -21.33
C GLU A 66 -0.44 -5.84 -20.63
N HIS A 67 -1.16 -5.51 -19.56
CA HIS A 67 -1.91 -6.50 -18.78
C HIS A 67 -3.00 -7.17 -19.62
N VAL A 68 -3.77 -6.37 -20.36
CA VAL A 68 -4.82 -6.85 -21.26
C VAL A 68 -4.22 -7.70 -22.38
N ARG A 69 -3.13 -7.22 -22.99
CA ARG A 69 -2.44 -7.95 -24.07
C ARG A 69 -1.93 -9.30 -23.60
N LYS A 70 -1.44 -9.39 -22.36
CA LYS A 70 -1.00 -10.66 -21.77
C LYS A 70 -2.17 -11.62 -21.54
N ILE A 71 -3.28 -11.16 -20.94
CA ILE A 71 -4.45 -12.00 -20.70
C ILE A 71 -4.99 -12.58 -22.00
N ILE A 72 -5.18 -11.76 -23.04
CA ILE A 72 -5.73 -12.24 -24.33
C ILE A 72 -4.80 -13.27 -24.98
N ARG A 73 -3.47 -13.08 -24.91
CA ARG A 73 -2.50 -14.06 -25.42
C ARG A 73 -2.51 -15.36 -24.64
N ASP A 74 -2.56 -15.29 -23.30
CA ASP A 74 -2.50 -16.45 -22.42
C ASP A 74 -3.79 -17.30 -22.51
N HIS A 75 -4.95 -16.68 -22.71
CA HIS A 75 -6.26 -17.34 -22.79
C HIS A 75 -6.68 -17.78 -24.21
N GLY A 76 -5.95 -17.36 -25.25
CA GLY A 76 -6.38 -17.33 -26.66
C GLY A 76 -7.35 -18.42 -27.11
N ASP A 77 -6.99 -19.70 -26.99
CA ASP A 77 -7.78 -20.82 -27.49
C ASP A 77 -8.63 -21.53 -26.41
N MET A 78 -8.53 -21.15 -25.14
CA MET A 78 -9.26 -21.73 -24.00
C MET A 78 -9.20 -23.27 -23.93
N THR A 79 -8.24 -23.91 -24.60
CA THR A 79 -8.14 -25.38 -24.67
C THR A 79 -7.54 -25.95 -23.39
N SER A 80 -6.63 -25.19 -22.76
CA SER A 80 -5.98 -25.56 -21.51
C SER A 80 -6.97 -25.75 -20.36
N ARG A 81 -6.74 -26.80 -19.56
CA ARG A 81 -7.49 -27.08 -18.34
C ARG A 81 -7.39 -25.95 -17.30
N LYS A 82 -6.33 -25.14 -17.36
CA LYS A 82 -6.08 -24.02 -16.45
C LYS A 82 -7.21 -22.98 -16.48
N PHE A 83 -7.79 -22.73 -17.65
CA PHE A 83 -8.80 -21.67 -17.86
C PHE A 83 -10.25 -22.19 -17.87
N ARG A 84 -10.51 -23.33 -17.22
CA ARG A 84 -11.87 -23.93 -17.21
C ARG A 84 -12.92 -23.05 -16.55
N HIS A 85 -12.56 -22.35 -15.48
CA HIS A 85 -13.49 -21.48 -14.75
C HIS A 85 -13.88 -20.25 -15.59
N ASP A 86 -12.95 -19.73 -16.38
CA ASP A 86 -13.16 -18.54 -17.20
C ASP A 86 -14.11 -18.79 -18.38
N LYS A 87 -14.25 -20.04 -18.86
CA LYS A 87 -15.15 -20.39 -19.98
C LYS A 87 -16.59 -19.93 -19.77
N ARG A 88 -17.10 -20.08 -18.54
CA ARG A 88 -18.46 -19.65 -18.19
C ARG A 88 -18.60 -18.13 -18.28
N VAL A 89 -17.55 -17.40 -17.88
CA VAL A 89 -17.52 -15.93 -17.94
C VAL A 89 -17.50 -15.46 -19.39
N TYR A 90 -16.70 -16.08 -20.26
CA TYR A 90 -16.68 -15.77 -21.71
C TYR A 90 -18.05 -15.93 -22.36
N LEU A 91 -18.77 -17.02 -22.06
CA LEU A 91 -20.12 -17.23 -22.57
C LEU A 91 -21.11 -16.18 -22.03
N GLY A 92 -20.99 -15.79 -20.76
CA GLY A 92 -21.80 -14.72 -20.18
C GLY A 92 -21.53 -13.34 -20.82
N ALA A 93 -20.28 -13.07 -21.18
CA ALA A 93 -19.86 -11.83 -21.82
C ALA A 93 -20.42 -11.68 -23.24
N LEU A 94 -20.76 -12.78 -23.92
CA LEU A 94 -21.34 -12.77 -25.27
C LEU A 94 -22.61 -11.91 -25.36
N LYS A 95 -23.40 -11.84 -24.28
CA LYS A 95 -24.59 -10.97 -24.20
C LYS A 95 -24.28 -9.50 -24.47
N TYR A 96 -23.09 -9.03 -24.08
CA TYR A 96 -22.66 -7.64 -24.21
C TYR A 96 -21.90 -7.36 -25.50
N MET A 97 -21.75 -8.37 -26.38
CA MET A 97 -21.07 -8.24 -27.67
C MET A 97 -21.65 -7.10 -28.53
N PRO A 98 -22.99 -6.94 -28.68
CA PRO A 98 -23.54 -5.84 -29.48
C PRO A 98 -23.13 -4.46 -28.95
N HIS A 99 -23.06 -4.30 -27.61
CA HIS A 99 -22.65 -3.04 -27.00
C HIS A 99 -21.16 -2.77 -27.22
N ALA A 100 -20.32 -3.79 -27.12
CA ALA A 100 -18.88 -3.66 -27.38
C ALA A 100 -18.59 -3.28 -28.85
N VAL A 101 -19.31 -3.88 -29.80
CA VAL A 101 -19.18 -3.56 -31.22
C VAL A 101 -19.63 -2.12 -31.50
N LEU A 102 -20.75 -1.69 -30.90
CA LEU A 102 -21.21 -0.31 -31.03
C LEU A 102 -20.14 0.69 -30.55
N LYS A 103 -19.57 0.44 -29.35
CA LYS A 103 -18.51 1.29 -28.80
C LYS A 103 -17.22 1.27 -29.60
N LEU A 104 -16.93 0.18 -30.30
CA LEU A 104 -15.79 0.11 -31.22
C LEU A 104 -16.02 0.98 -32.46
N LEU A 105 -17.21 0.87 -33.06
CA LEU A 105 -17.56 1.62 -34.28
C LEU A 105 -17.69 3.12 -34.03
N GLU A 106 -18.21 3.54 -32.87
CA GLU A 106 -18.24 4.94 -32.46
C GLU A 106 -16.84 5.58 -32.42
N ASN A 107 -15.79 4.78 -32.21
CA ASN A 107 -14.41 5.26 -32.08
C ASN A 107 -13.56 5.05 -33.34
N MET A 108 -14.16 4.74 -34.49
CA MET A 108 -13.41 4.58 -35.76
C MET A 108 -12.56 5.82 -36.08
N PRO A 109 -11.27 5.66 -36.43
CA PRO A 109 -10.38 6.78 -36.72
C PRO A 109 -10.89 7.51 -37.96
N MET A 110 -10.89 8.83 -37.87
CA MET A 110 -11.23 9.67 -39.02
C MET A 110 -10.12 9.58 -40.08
N PRO A 111 -10.41 9.80 -41.36
CA PRO A 111 -9.44 9.56 -42.44
C PRO A 111 -8.18 10.45 -42.36
N TRP A 112 -8.19 11.49 -41.52
CA TRP A 112 -7.05 12.36 -41.24
C TRP A 112 -6.22 11.95 -40.00
N GLU A 113 -6.65 10.95 -39.23
CA GLU A 113 -5.94 10.45 -38.04
C GLU A 113 -5.16 9.17 -38.36
N GLN A 114 -3.87 9.15 -38.06
CA GLN A 114 -3.02 7.97 -38.29
C GLN A 114 -3.16 6.90 -37.20
N ILE A 115 -3.31 7.31 -35.94
CA ILE A 115 -3.49 6.44 -34.78
C ILE A 115 -4.48 7.12 -33.82
N ARG A 116 -5.41 6.35 -33.26
CA ARG A 116 -6.33 6.81 -32.21
C ARG A 116 -6.21 5.89 -31.00
N ASP A 117 -5.73 6.43 -29.88
CA ASP A 117 -5.71 5.73 -28.60
C ASP A 117 -7.09 5.84 -27.94
N VAL A 118 -7.71 4.68 -27.69
CA VAL A 118 -9.06 4.59 -27.11
C VAL A 118 -8.97 3.96 -25.74
N LYS A 119 -9.61 4.57 -24.75
CA LYS A 119 -9.73 4.00 -23.41
C LYS A 119 -10.62 2.75 -23.45
N VAL A 120 -10.06 1.61 -23.06
CA VAL A 120 -10.78 0.33 -23.07
C VAL A 120 -11.14 -0.10 -21.66
N ILE A 121 -12.41 -0.47 -21.46
CA ILE A 121 -12.85 -1.19 -20.25
C ILE A 121 -12.91 -2.66 -20.62
N PHE A 122 -12.13 -3.48 -19.92
CA PHE A 122 -12.08 -4.93 -20.14
C PHE A 122 -12.66 -5.69 -18.94
N PRO A 123 -13.28 -6.87 -19.17
CA PRO A 123 -13.71 -7.74 -18.09
C PRO A 123 -12.52 -8.13 -17.22
N ALA A 124 -12.66 -8.02 -15.91
CA ALA A 124 -11.66 -8.52 -14.99
C ALA A 124 -11.73 -10.05 -14.99
N MET A 125 -10.85 -10.70 -15.76
CA MET A 125 -10.55 -12.12 -15.63
C MET A 125 -9.70 -12.31 -14.39
N ARG A 126 -10.38 -12.24 -13.24
CA ARG A 126 -9.74 -12.32 -11.94
C ARG A 126 -9.52 -13.79 -11.60
N PHE A 127 -8.24 -14.13 -11.45
CA PHE A 127 -7.71 -15.32 -10.80
C PHE A 127 -8.57 -15.74 -9.59
N TRP A 128 -9.20 -16.92 -9.70
CA TRP A 128 -9.62 -17.77 -8.59
C TRP A 128 -8.78 -19.05 -8.66
#